data_AF-A0A8B2XVB0-F1
#
_entry.id   AF-A0A8B2XVB0-F1
#
_cell.length_a   1.000
_cell.length_b   1.000
_cell.length_c   1.000
_cell.angle_alpha   90.00
_cell.angle_beta   90.00
_cell.angle_gamma   90.00
#
_symmetry.space_group_name_H-M   'P 1'
#
loop_
_entity.id
_entity.type
_entity.pdbx_description
1 polymer ?
#
loop_
_entity_poly.entity_id
_entity_poly.type
_entity_poly.pdbx_seq_one_letter_code
_entity_poly.pdbx_strand_id
1 'polypeptide(L)'
;MNERKHGTAVSVDIDVLLQDTWLQVISLRHGPQFLEGEGRALWERCIADVERVQRELKASELDETSCQHILSAQCALLDEAVKGRGVEDDACVQWYDIPLQGHFLGTMDAGDTLCDKMRDVLREPAPDCAVLTCFQRVMMLGFLGNFRSLNDPERQKLVTALNERVAPFSYPQTHPVLAESRVGRGMGGWLESWSMRIGLSVVVLAALWWGLDHWLDQLLQSLLPGVVK
;
A
#
# COMPACT_ATOMS: atom_id res chain seq x y z
N MET A 1 -17.94 48.92 15.20
CA MET A 1 -18.78 47.86 14.60
C MET A 1 -18.26 47.64 13.19
N ASN A 2 -17.28 46.75 13.04
CA ASN A 2 -16.65 46.47 11.75
C ASN A 2 -16.91 45.00 11.46
N GLU A 3 -17.97 44.73 10.71
CA GLU A 3 -18.30 43.40 10.22
C GLU A 3 -17.22 42.99 9.23
N ARG A 4 -16.26 42.16 9.69
CA ARG A 4 -15.42 41.40 8.77
C ARG A 4 -16.33 40.37 8.11
N LYS A 5 -16.71 40.63 6.86
CA LYS A 5 -17.24 39.62 5.96
C LYS A 5 -16.28 38.43 5.97
N HIS A 6 -16.69 37.34 6.60
CA HIS A 6 -16.08 36.03 6.42
C HIS A 6 -16.26 35.68 4.94
N GLY A 7 -15.22 35.92 4.14
CA GLY A 7 -15.11 35.30 2.83
C GLY A 7 -15.16 33.80 3.06
N THR A 8 -16.10 33.12 2.40
CA THR A 8 -16.17 31.67 2.40
C THR A 8 -14.87 31.17 1.76
N ALA A 9 -13.90 30.77 2.60
CA ALA A 9 -12.68 30.14 2.13
C ALA A 9 -13.08 28.94 1.26
N VAL A 10 -12.51 28.85 0.06
CA VAL A 10 -12.68 27.67 -0.78
C VAL A 10 -12.05 26.52 -0.03
N SER A 11 -12.87 25.58 0.43
CA SER A 11 -12.37 24.39 1.14
C SER A 11 -11.49 23.59 0.18
N VAL A 12 -10.22 23.40 0.53
CA VAL A 12 -9.29 22.55 -0.24
C VAL A 12 -9.79 21.12 -0.20
N ASP A 13 -10.00 20.52 -1.37
CA ASP A 13 -10.25 19.09 -1.48
C ASP A 13 -8.93 18.33 -1.35
N ILE A 14 -8.67 17.85 -0.13
CA ILE A 14 -7.45 17.11 0.21
C ILE A 14 -7.35 15.77 -0.52
N ASP A 15 -8.48 15.13 -0.83
CA ASP A 15 -8.47 13.83 -1.51
C ASP A 15 -8.02 13.99 -2.96
N VAL A 16 -8.47 15.06 -3.63
CA VAL A 16 -8.02 15.42 -4.98
C VAL A 16 -6.57 15.89 -4.96
N LEU A 17 -6.23 16.77 -4.01
CA LEU A 17 -4.90 17.37 -3.94
C LEU A 17 -3.79 16.33 -3.71
N LEU A 18 -4.01 15.36 -2.81
CA LEU A 18 -3.04 14.32 -2.45
C LEU A 18 -3.24 13.02 -3.21
N GLN A 19 -4.07 12.98 -4.26
CA GLN A 19 -4.40 11.76 -5.00
C GLN A 19 -3.15 10.99 -5.45
N ASP A 20 -2.18 11.67 -6.06
CA ASP A 20 -0.94 11.06 -6.54
C ASP A 20 -0.10 10.49 -5.39
N THR A 21 0.00 11.21 -4.27
CA THR A 21 0.60 10.70 -3.04
C THR A 21 -0.10 9.43 -2.55
N TRP A 22 -1.44 9.42 -2.49
CA TRP A 22 -2.21 8.26 -2.03
C TRP A 22 -1.96 7.04 -2.92
N LEU A 23 -2.01 7.22 -4.25
CA LEU A 23 -1.72 6.15 -5.21
C LEU A 23 -0.28 5.66 -5.11
N GLN A 24 0.69 6.57 -4.91
CA GLN A 24 2.09 6.22 -4.73
C GLN A 24 2.29 5.37 -3.46
N VAL A 25 1.65 5.73 -2.35
CA VAL A 25 1.70 4.95 -1.10
C VAL A 25 1.06 3.58 -1.27
N ILE A 26 -0.10 3.50 -1.93
CA ILE A 26 -0.76 2.23 -2.24
C ILE A 26 0.16 1.35 -3.08
N SER A 27 0.78 1.91 -4.14
CA SER A 27 1.74 1.20 -4.99
C SER A 27 2.92 0.67 -4.17
N LEU A 28 3.54 1.52 -3.34
CA LEU A 28 4.67 1.13 -2.48
C LEU A 28 4.32 -0.02 -1.53
N ARG A 29 3.12 -0.01 -0.95
CA ARG A 29 2.66 -1.08 -0.05
C ARG A 29 2.39 -2.42 -0.76
N HIS A 30 2.29 -2.44 -2.09
CA HIS A 30 2.26 -3.68 -2.88
C HIS A 30 3.67 -4.29 -3.10
N GLY A 31 4.72 -3.62 -2.64
CA GLY A 31 6.10 -4.13 -2.65
C GLY A 31 6.79 -4.14 -4.03
N PRO A 32 6.72 -3.07 -4.83
CA PRO A 32 7.53 -2.97 -6.04
C PRO A 32 9.02 -2.97 -5.68
N GLN A 33 9.84 -3.48 -6.59
CA GLN A 33 11.29 -3.45 -6.50
C GLN A 33 11.85 -2.37 -7.42
N PHE A 34 12.89 -1.69 -6.96
CA PHE A 34 13.54 -0.59 -7.69
C PHE A 34 14.96 -0.97 -8.09
N LEU A 35 15.24 -0.89 -9.39
CA LEU A 35 16.58 -1.07 -9.96
C LEU A 35 17.45 0.17 -9.72
N GLU A 36 18.74 0.03 -10.00
CA GLU A 36 19.72 1.11 -9.85
C GLU A 36 19.25 2.40 -10.56
N GLY A 37 19.20 3.51 -9.80
CA GLY A 37 18.74 4.82 -10.26
C GLY A 37 17.23 5.05 -10.20
N GLU A 38 16.40 3.99 -10.13
CA GLU A 38 14.95 4.14 -10.02
C GLU A 38 14.51 4.66 -8.64
N GLY A 39 15.27 4.37 -7.60
CA GLY A 39 15.04 4.87 -6.25
C GLY A 39 15.24 6.37 -6.15
N ARG A 40 16.29 6.90 -6.77
CA ARG A 40 16.48 8.35 -6.90
C ARG A 40 15.38 9.00 -7.73
N ALA A 41 14.99 8.40 -8.86
CA ALA A 41 13.90 8.92 -9.68
C ALA A 41 12.56 8.97 -8.92
N LEU A 42 12.27 7.95 -8.09
CA LEU A 42 11.13 7.95 -7.18
C LEU A 42 11.23 9.09 -6.16
N TRP A 43 12.40 9.27 -5.54
CA TRP A 43 12.63 10.31 -4.54
C TRP A 43 12.41 11.72 -5.08
N GLU A 44 12.99 12.03 -6.24
CA GLU A 44 12.81 13.31 -6.92
C GLU A 44 11.35 13.55 -7.30
N ARG A 45 10.62 12.52 -7.72
CA ARG A 45 9.17 12.60 -7.98
C ARG A 45 8.38 12.92 -6.72
N CYS A 46 8.67 12.24 -5.60
CA CYS A 46 8.01 12.51 -4.33
C CYS A 46 8.27 13.94 -3.84
N ILE A 47 9.49 14.46 -4.02
CA ILE A 47 9.79 15.87 -3.71
C ILE A 47 8.93 16.81 -4.56
N ALA A 48 8.89 16.60 -5.87
CA ALA A 48 8.12 17.45 -6.77
C ALA A 48 6.62 17.45 -6.41
N ASP A 49 6.07 16.31 -6.00
CA ASP A 49 4.67 16.22 -5.56
C ASP A 49 4.45 16.95 -4.22
N VAL A 50 5.33 16.78 -3.23
CA VAL A 50 5.26 17.52 -1.96
C VAL A 50 5.32 19.03 -2.20
N GLU A 51 6.25 19.51 -3.03
CA GLU A 51 6.37 20.92 -3.36
C GLU A 51 5.12 21.46 -4.09
N ARG A 52 4.56 20.66 -5.00
CA ARG A 52 3.31 20.99 -5.70
C ARG A 52 2.16 21.15 -4.70
N VAL A 53 1.99 20.17 -3.82
CA VAL A 53 0.96 20.18 -2.77
C VAL A 53 1.10 21.42 -1.90
N GLN A 54 2.29 21.71 -1.38
CA GLN A 54 2.52 22.89 -0.53
C GLN A 54 2.21 24.21 -1.25
N ARG A 55 2.54 24.30 -2.54
CA ARG A 55 2.21 25.47 -3.35
C ARG A 55 0.70 25.65 -3.52
N GLU A 56 -0.02 24.57 -3.77
CA GLU A 56 -1.48 24.58 -3.96
C GLU A 56 -2.23 24.86 -2.65
N LEU A 57 -1.75 24.34 -1.51
CA LEU A 57 -2.29 24.69 -0.18
C LEU A 57 -2.15 26.19 0.10
N LYS A 58 -0.96 26.76 -0.15
CA LYS A 58 -0.68 28.18 0.03
C LYS A 58 -1.49 29.06 -0.93
N ALA A 59 -1.64 28.63 -2.19
CA ALA A 59 -2.48 29.31 -3.18
C ALA A 59 -3.98 29.29 -2.81
N SER A 60 -4.39 28.31 -2.01
CA SER A 60 -5.75 28.20 -1.47
C SER A 60 -5.93 28.92 -0.13
N GLU A 61 -4.95 29.74 0.28
CA GLU A 61 -4.97 30.54 1.51
C GLU A 61 -5.06 29.71 2.81
N LEU A 62 -4.62 28.45 2.78
CA LEU A 62 -4.50 27.65 4.00
C LEU A 62 -3.36 28.21 4.88
N ASP A 63 -3.58 28.24 6.20
CA ASP A 63 -2.60 28.81 7.12
C ASP A 63 -1.31 27.95 7.19
N GLU A 64 -0.21 28.58 7.62
CA GLU A 64 1.11 27.94 7.62
C GLU A 64 1.17 26.74 8.57
N THR A 65 0.45 26.77 9.70
CA THR A 65 0.42 25.65 10.66
C THR A 65 -0.28 24.45 10.03
N SER A 66 -1.41 24.66 9.37
CA SER A 66 -2.12 23.62 8.64
C SER A 66 -1.30 23.06 7.48
N CYS A 67 -0.62 23.93 6.71
CA CYS A 67 0.32 23.49 5.66
C CYS A 67 1.44 22.60 6.22
N GLN A 68 2.00 22.99 7.38
CA GLN A 68 3.05 22.25 8.07
C GLN A 68 2.58 20.90 8.59
N HIS A 69 1.34 20.81 9.10
CA HIS A 69 0.74 19.54 9.50
C HIS A 69 0.60 18.58 8.31
N ILE A 70 0.10 19.08 7.17
CA ILE A 70 -0.06 18.28 5.95
C ILE A 70 1.31 17.85 5.41
N LEU A 71 2.31 18.75 5.39
CA LEU A 71 3.69 18.43 5.01
C LEU A 71 4.26 17.30 5.87
N SER A 72 4.13 17.45 7.20
CA SER A 72 4.63 16.45 8.15
C SER A 72 3.98 15.09 7.94
N ALA A 73 2.67 15.07 7.63
CA ALA A 73 1.93 13.84 7.43
C ALA A 73 2.28 13.15 6.09
N GLN A 74 2.41 13.93 5.01
CA GLN A 74 2.78 13.45 3.69
C GLN A 74 4.18 12.82 3.70
N CYS A 75 5.18 13.53 4.26
CA CYS A 75 6.54 13.02 4.37
C CYS A 75 6.60 11.74 5.21
N ALA A 76 6.01 11.76 6.41
CA ALA A 76 6.01 10.60 7.30
C ALA A 76 5.35 9.37 6.66
N LEU A 77 4.23 9.54 5.95
CA LEU A 77 3.54 8.43 5.29
C LEU A 77 4.38 7.82 4.16
N LEU A 78 4.95 8.66 3.28
CA LEU A 78 5.78 8.21 2.16
C LEU A 78 7.05 7.53 2.67
N ASP A 79 7.70 8.11 3.68
CA ASP A 79 8.90 7.56 4.29
C ASP A 79 8.63 6.18 4.93
N GLU A 80 7.52 6.03 5.66
CA GLU A 80 7.10 4.74 6.22
C GLU A 80 6.76 3.75 5.10
N ALA A 81 6.07 4.18 4.05
CA ALA A 81 5.67 3.29 2.96
C ALA A 81 6.87 2.74 2.18
N VAL A 82 7.90 3.56 1.92
CA VAL A 82 9.14 3.11 1.27
C VAL A 82 9.91 2.15 2.16
N LYS A 83 10.15 2.53 3.42
CA LYS A 83 10.94 1.72 4.38
C LYS A 83 10.20 0.45 4.79
N GLY A 84 8.88 0.47 4.79
CA GLY A 84 8.01 -0.63 5.18
C GLY A 84 7.86 -1.75 4.13
N ARG A 85 8.49 -1.63 2.95
CA ARG A 85 8.41 -2.68 1.91
C ARG A 85 9.12 -3.98 2.29
N GLY A 86 10.10 -3.92 3.20
CA GLY A 86 10.87 -5.09 3.64
C GLY A 86 11.86 -5.61 2.59
N VAL A 87 12.31 -4.75 1.67
CA VAL A 87 13.33 -5.05 0.65
C VAL A 87 14.47 -4.04 0.74
N GLU A 88 15.70 -4.50 0.54
CA GLU A 88 16.91 -3.66 0.47
C GLU A 88 17.27 -3.42 -1.01
N ASP A 89 16.53 -2.51 -1.66
CA ASP A 89 16.72 -2.11 -3.06
C ASP A 89 17.15 -0.64 -3.20
N ASP A 90 17.28 -0.14 -4.43
CA ASP A 90 17.80 1.22 -4.70
C ASP A 90 17.01 2.31 -3.97
N ALA A 91 15.68 2.19 -3.94
CA ALA A 91 14.80 3.11 -3.22
C ALA A 91 14.97 3.01 -1.69
N CYS A 92 15.23 1.82 -1.14
CA CYS A 92 15.52 1.64 0.28
C CYS A 92 16.81 2.37 0.67
N VAL A 93 17.88 2.19 -0.11
CA VAL A 93 19.16 2.89 0.07
C VAL A 93 18.97 4.41 0.00
N GLN A 94 18.26 4.91 -1.02
CA GLN A 94 17.97 6.33 -1.18
C GLN A 94 17.24 6.93 0.04
N TRP A 95 16.29 6.19 0.63
CA TRP A 95 15.51 6.64 1.79
C TRP A 95 16.23 6.52 3.14
N TYR A 96 17.26 5.67 3.23
CA TYR A 96 18.13 5.63 4.39
C TYR A 96 19.14 6.78 4.41
N ASP A 97 19.58 7.25 3.24
CA ASP A 97 20.46 8.42 3.13
C ASP A 97 19.70 9.72 3.47
N ILE A 98 18.65 10.04 2.69
CA ILE A 98 17.88 11.28 2.89
C ILE A 98 16.38 10.99 2.71
N PRO A 99 15.62 10.69 3.79
CA PRO A 99 14.16 10.59 3.69
C PRO A 99 13.51 11.96 3.49
N LEU A 100 12.24 11.98 3.10
CA LEU A 100 11.51 13.23 2.83
C LEU A 100 11.37 14.09 4.08
N GLN A 101 11.15 13.48 5.26
CA GLN A 101 11.16 14.22 6.53
C GLN A 101 12.52 14.89 6.79
N GLY A 102 13.62 14.23 6.44
CA GLY A 102 14.96 14.80 6.57
C GLY A 102 15.16 15.97 5.63
N HIS A 103 14.69 15.83 4.39
CA HIS A 103 14.79 16.86 3.36
C HIS A 103 13.93 18.11 3.67
N PHE A 104 12.65 17.93 3.99
CA PHE A 104 11.70 19.04 4.13
C PHE A 104 11.62 19.61 5.56
N LEU A 105 11.79 18.76 6.57
CA LEU A 105 11.54 19.14 7.96
C LEU A 105 12.83 19.27 8.78
N GLY A 106 13.98 18.85 8.21
CA GLY A 106 15.25 18.82 8.92
C GLY A 106 15.25 17.89 10.14
N THR A 107 14.34 16.91 10.18
CA THR A 107 14.22 15.95 11.27
C THR A 107 13.98 14.53 10.75
N MET A 108 14.25 13.54 11.59
CA MET A 108 14.04 12.11 11.32
C MET A 108 12.89 11.51 12.15
N ASP A 109 12.24 12.32 13.01
CA ASP A 109 11.23 11.90 13.99
C ASP A 109 9.80 12.31 13.61
N ALA A 110 9.57 12.79 12.38
CA ALA A 110 8.24 13.20 11.96
C ALA A 110 7.26 12.02 11.98
N GLY A 111 7.73 10.82 11.59
CA GLY A 111 6.95 9.58 11.72
C GLY A 111 6.60 9.24 13.18
N ASP A 112 7.55 9.41 14.10
CA ASP A 112 7.39 9.05 15.51
C ASP A 112 6.43 10.03 16.22
N THR A 113 6.47 11.31 15.85
CA THR A 113 5.69 12.37 16.49
C THR A 113 4.34 12.62 15.84
N LEU A 114 4.09 12.12 14.63
CA LEU A 114 2.86 12.44 13.88
C LEU A 114 1.59 12.04 14.64
N CYS A 115 1.55 10.85 15.23
CA CYS A 115 0.38 10.39 15.98
C CYS A 115 0.09 11.27 17.21
N ASP A 116 1.11 11.84 17.84
CA ASP A 116 0.93 12.79 18.94
C ASP A 116 0.39 14.12 18.43
N LYS A 117 0.94 14.64 17.32
CA LYS A 117 0.41 15.84 16.65
C LYS A 117 -1.05 15.67 16.23
N MET A 118 -1.45 14.49 15.73
CA MET A 118 -2.84 14.19 15.41
C MET A 118 -3.75 14.31 16.64
N ARG A 119 -3.29 13.83 17.80
CA ARG A 119 -4.05 13.95 19.07
C ARG A 119 -4.13 15.38 19.54
N ASP A 120 -3.08 16.17 19.37
CA ASP A 120 -3.07 17.58 19.75
C ASP A 120 -4.07 18.38 18.92
N VAL A 121 -4.04 18.23 17.59
CA VAL A 121 -5.00 18.88 16.68
C VAL A 121 -6.44 18.46 17.00
N LEU A 122 -6.70 17.18 17.31
CA LEU A 122 -8.05 16.73 17.69
C LEU A 122 -8.59 17.38 18.99
N ARG A 123 -7.72 17.89 19.86
CA ARG A 123 -8.11 18.58 21.10
C ARG A 123 -8.36 20.06 20.89
N GLU A 124 -7.97 20.61 19.74
CA GLU A 124 -8.24 22.01 19.42
C GLU A 124 -9.75 22.28 19.36
N PRO A 125 -10.20 23.49 19.74
CA PRO A 125 -11.62 23.82 19.73
C PRO A 125 -12.21 23.89 18.32
N ALA A 126 -11.40 24.24 17.32
CA ALA A 126 -11.80 24.37 15.92
C ALA A 126 -10.62 24.00 14.98
N PRO A 127 -10.25 22.70 14.90
CA PRO A 127 -9.20 22.25 14.00
C PRO A 127 -9.61 22.40 12.53
N ASP A 128 -8.65 22.65 11.66
CA ASP A 128 -8.89 22.77 10.23
C ASP A 128 -9.32 21.42 9.62
N CYS A 129 -10.41 21.44 8.84
CA CYS A 129 -10.97 20.23 8.23
C CYS A 129 -10.02 19.56 7.22
N ALA A 130 -9.19 20.33 6.53
CA ALA A 130 -8.23 19.82 5.56
C ALA A 130 -7.13 19.02 6.27
N VAL A 131 -6.63 19.52 7.40
CA VAL A 131 -5.65 18.81 8.25
C VAL A 131 -6.24 17.51 8.78
N LEU A 132 -7.45 17.55 9.34
CA LEU A 132 -8.11 16.35 9.85
C LEU A 132 -8.36 15.32 8.74
N THR A 133 -8.77 15.76 7.55
CA THR A 133 -8.94 14.88 6.39
C THR A 133 -7.62 14.22 6.03
N CYS A 134 -6.53 14.98 5.89
CA CYS A 134 -5.20 14.46 5.59
C CYS A 134 -4.75 13.40 6.61
N PHE A 135 -4.85 13.71 7.91
CA PHE A 135 -4.50 12.78 8.99
C PHE A 135 -5.33 11.51 8.94
N GLN A 136 -6.64 11.63 8.71
CA GLN A 136 -7.53 10.48 8.59
C GLN A 136 -7.12 9.60 7.40
N ARG A 137 -6.80 10.17 6.23
CA ARG A 137 -6.35 9.42 5.05
C ARG A 137 -5.02 8.71 5.28
N VAL A 138 -4.06 9.38 5.94
CA VAL A 138 -2.79 8.77 6.37
C VAL A 138 -3.03 7.52 7.21
N MET A 139 -3.95 7.59 8.17
CA MET A 139 -4.31 6.45 9.02
C MET A 139 -5.05 5.35 8.24
N MET A 140 -5.94 5.70 7.31
CA MET A 140 -6.61 4.73 6.41
C MET A 140 -5.61 3.99 5.53
N LEU A 141 -4.57 4.67 5.07
CA LEU A 141 -3.51 4.09 4.24
C LEU A 141 -2.52 3.24 5.03
N GLY A 142 -2.79 2.97 6.32
CA GLY A 142 -2.04 2.00 7.10
C GLY A 142 -0.80 2.57 7.76
N PHE A 143 -0.72 3.89 7.96
CA PHE A 143 0.32 4.49 8.79
C PHE A 143 0.35 3.85 10.18
N LEU A 144 1.54 3.48 10.63
CA LEU A 144 1.79 2.85 11.93
C LEU A 144 2.43 3.84 12.91
N GLY A 145 3.42 4.62 12.48
CA GLY A 145 4.29 5.36 13.39
C GLY A 145 4.77 4.46 14.53
N ASN A 146 4.50 4.86 15.77
CA ASN A 146 4.90 4.13 16.98
C ASN A 146 3.96 2.98 17.42
N PHE A 147 2.92 2.66 16.66
CA PHE A 147 2.01 1.57 17.01
C PHE A 147 2.59 0.19 16.66
N ARG A 148 2.23 -0.83 17.45
CA ARG A 148 2.76 -2.19 17.27
C ARG A 148 2.21 -2.90 16.03
N SER A 149 0.99 -2.55 15.63
CA SER A 149 0.31 -3.13 14.47
C SER A 149 -0.89 -2.28 14.05
N LEU A 150 -1.46 -2.58 12.88
CA LEU A 150 -2.67 -1.92 12.39
C LEU A 150 -3.88 -2.11 13.33
N ASN A 151 -3.90 -3.20 14.11
CA ASN A 151 -4.97 -3.55 15.05
C ASN A 151 -4.68 -3.12 16.49
N ASP A 152 -3.62 -2.33 16.72
CA ASP A 152 -3.32 -1.80 18.04
C ASP A 152 -4.53 -1.00 18.59
N PRO A 153 -5.02 -1.29 19.81
CA PRO A 153 -6.18 -0.60 20.36
C PRO A 153 -6.04 0.92 20.43
N GLU A 154 -4.84 1.44 20.70
CA GLU A 154 -4.60 2.89 20.75
C GLU A 154 -4.62 3.50 19.35
N ARG A 155 -4.17 2.75 18.34
CA ARG A 155 -4.32 3.13 16.94
C ARG A 155 -5.79 3.22 16.54
N GLN A 156 -6.58 2.22 16.92
CA GLN A 156 -8.00 2.18 16.59
C GLN A 156 -8.81 3.30 17.26
N LYS A 157 -8.46 3.68 18.50
CA LYS A 157 -9.03 4.87 19.14
C LYS A 157 -8.74 6.13 18.35
N LEU A 158 -7.49 6.33 17.91
CA LEU A 158 -7.13 7.50 17.10
C LEU A 158 -7.86 7.54 15.75
N VAL A 159 -7.94 6.40 15.06
CA VAL A 159 -8.71 6.25 13.81
C VAL A 159 -10.17 6.61 14.03
N THR A 160 -10.77 6.11 15.11
CA THR A 160 -12.19 6.38 15.45
C THR A 160 -12.42 7.87 15.70
N ALA A 161 -11.55 8.51 16.49
CA ALA A 161 -11.64 9.95 16.77
C ALA A 161 -11.51 10.82 15.51
N LEU A 162 -10.66 10.43 14.55
CA LEU A 162 -10.55 11.11 13.26
C LEU A 162 -11.81 10.89 12.40
N ASN A 163 -12.35 9.67 12.36
CA ASN A 163 -13.56 9.34 11.60
C ASN A 163 -14.80 10.11 12.07
N GLU A 164 -14.90 10.41 13.37
CA GLU A 164 -16.01 11.21 13.91
C GLU A 164 -15.98 12.68 13.46
N ARG A 165 -14.82 13.18 13.02
CA ARG A 165 -14.62 14.58 12.62
C ARG A 165 -14.57 14.80 11.11
N VAL A 166 -14.29 13.77 10.33
CA VAL A 166 -14.10 13.86 8.89
C VAL A 166 -15.30 13.26 8.16
N ALA A 167 -15.83 13.96 7.16
CA ALA A 167 -16.89 13.43 6.33
C ALA A 167 -16.46 12.10 5.66
N PRO A 168 -17.33 11.09 5.59
CA PRO A 168 -17.05 9.87 4.83
C PRO A 168 -16.69 10.20 3.38
N PHE A 169 -15.87 9.36 2.76
CA PHE A 169 -15.61 9.44 1.31
C PHE A 169 -16.93 9.52 0.54
N SER A 170 -17.13 10.61 -0.19
CA SER A 170 -18.28 10.78 -1.06
C SER A 170 -17.97 10.17 -2.42
N TYR A 171 -17.89 8.84 -2.48
CA TYR A 171 -17.89 8.10 -3.74
C TYR A 171 -19.21 7.34 -3.87
N PRO A 172 -20.04 7.58 -4.90
CA PRO A 172 -21.19 6.74 -5.15
C PRO A 172 -20.69 5.32 -5.40
N GLN A 173 -20.96 4.40 -4.46
CA GLN A 173 -20.63 2.97 -4.50
C GLN A 173 -21.40 2.28 -5.64
N THR A 174 -21.08 2.63 -6.89
CA THR A 174 -21.73 2.14 -8.12
C THR A 174 -20.89 1.10 -8.83
N HIS A 175 -19.67 0.82 -8.34
CA HIS A 175 -18.79 -0.17 -8.92
C HIS A 175 -18.40 -1.22 -7.87
N PRO A 176 -18.59 -2.53 -8.15
CA PRO A 176 -18.09 -3.57 -7.28
C PRO A 176 -16.56 -3.47 -7.23
N VAL A 177 -16.02 -3.28 -6.03
CA VAL A 177 -14.57 -3.33 -5.79
C VAL A 177 -14.15 -4.79 -5.94
N LEU A 178 -13.29 -5.06 -6.93
CA LEU A 178 -12.56 -6.32 -7.03
C LEU A 178 -11.57 -6.37 -5.86
N ALA A 179 -12.04 -6.87 -4.71
CA ALA A 179 -11.15 -7.25 -3.64
C ALA A 179 -10.35 -8.47 -4.11
N GLU A 180 -9.03 -8.31 -4.32
CA GLU A 180 -8.16 -9.46 -4.48
C GLU A 180 -8.26 -10.31 -3.21
N SER A 181 -8.97 -11.43 -3.31
CA SER A 181 -8.97 -12.43 -2.25
C SER A 181 -7.58 -13.05 -2.21
N ARG A 182 -6.77 -12.65 -1.23
CA ARG A 182 -5.49 -13.32 -0.91
C ARG A 182 -5.65 -14.82 -0.58
N VAL A 183 -6.90 -15.30 -0.46
CA VAL A 183 -7.26 -16.73 -0.37
C VAL A 183 -6.81 -17.52 -1.61
N GLY A 184 -6.55 -16.88 -2.76
CA GLY A 184 -6.03 -17.55 -3.95
C GLY A 184 -4.52 -17.88 -3.94
N ARG A 185 -3.70 -17.20 -3.12
CA ARG A 185 -2.23 -17.39 -3.11
C ARG A 185 -1.76 -18.48 -2.12
N GLY A 186 -2.67 -19.00 -1.29
CA GLY A 186 -2.37 -20.04 -0.31
C GLY A 186 -2.68 -21.48 -0.75
N MET A 187 -3.54 -21.69 -1.76
CA MET A 187 -3.91 -23.04 -2.21
C MET A 187 -3.15 -23.52 -3.44
N GLY A 188 -2.49 -22.60 -4.18
CA GLY A 188 -1.75 -22.92 -5.41
C GLY A 188 -0.38 -23.56 -5.20
N GLY A 189 0.21 -23.48 -4.00
CA GLY A 189 1.56 -23.99 -3.72
C GLY A 189 1.65 -25.52 -3.58
N TRP A 190 0.55 -26.22 -3.29
CA TRP A 190 0.56 -27.68 -3.15
C TRP A 190 0.68 -28.40 -4.51
N LEU A 191 0.04 -27.86 -5.55
CA LEU A 191 0.06 -28.41 -6.91
C LEU A 191 1.29 -27.94 -7.74
N GLU A 192 2.05 -26.97 -7.25
CA GLU A 192 3.31 -26.51 -7.85
C GLU A 192 4.57 -27.18 -7.28
N SER A 193 4.42 -28.18 -6.42
CA SER A 193 5.56 -28.98 -5.97
C SER A 193 6.10 -29.83 -7.13
N TRP A 194 7.37 -29.60 -7.52
CA TRP A 194 8.07 -30.34 -8.58
C TRP A 194 7.98 -31.87 -8.37
N SER A 195 7.96 -32.31 -7.11
CA SER A 195 7.77 -33.72 -6.71
C SER A 195 6.43 -34.30 -7.17
N MET A 196 5.33 -33.54 -7.12
CA MET A 196 4.02 -34.03 -7.57
C MET A 196 3.96 -34.18 -9.10
N ARG A 197 4.64 -33.30 -9.85
CA ARG A 197 4.76 -33.40 -11.32
C ARG A 197 5.56 -34.63 -11.75
N ILE A 198 6.65 -34.96 -11.03
CA ILE A 198 7.43 -36.19 -11.26
C ILE A 198 6.58 -37.41 -10.93
N GLY A 199 5.91 -37.41 -9.77
CA GLY A 199 5.04 -38.52 -9.35
C GLY A 199 3.95 -38.84 -10.37
N LEU A 200 3.23 -37.82 -10.84
CA LEU A 200 2.19 -37.98 -11.86
C LEU A 200 2.75 -38.55 -13.17
N SER A 201 3.92 -38.05 -13.60
CA SER A 201 4.58 -38.52 -14.83
C SER A 201 4.96 -40.00 -14.75
N VAL A 202 5.47 -40.46 -13.60
CA VAL A 202 5.80 -41.87 -13.37
C VAL A 202 4.55 -42.75 -13.40
N VAL A 203 3.46 -42.30 -12.78
CA VAL A 203 2.18 -43.05 -12.78
C VAL A 203 1.62 -43.18 -14.20
N VAL A 204 1.66 -42.10 -14.99
CA VAL A 204 1.21 -42.12 -16.39
C VAL A 204 2.07 -43.07 -17.23
N LEU A 205 3.39 -43.04 -17.07
CA LEU A 205 4.30 -43.95 -17.77
C LEU A 205 4.04 -45.42 -17.39
N ALA A 206 3.83 -45.72 -16.11
CA ALA A 206 3.54 -47.07 -15.65
C ALA A 206 2.19 -47.59 -16.19
N ALA A 207 1.16 -46.75 -16.20
CA ALA A 207 -0.15 -47.09 -16.74
C ALA A 207 -0.09 -47.33 -18.26
N LEU A 208 0.61 -46.47 -19.00
CA LEU A 208 0.83 -46.64 -20.44
C LEU A 208 1.62 -47.91 -20.76
N TRP A 209 2.69 -48.16 -20.00
CA TRP A 209 3.48 -49.38 -20.13
C TRP A 209 2.62 -50.62 -19.95
N TRP A 210 1.86 -50.68 -18.85
CA TRP A 210 1.03 -51.84 -18.55
C TRP A 210 -0.09 -52.06 -19.56
N GLY A 211 -0.70 -50.97 -20.05
CA GLY A 211 -1.71 -51.04 -21.10
C GLY A 211 -1.14 -51.54 -22.43
N LEU A 212 0.04 -51.06 -22.84
CA LEU A 212 0.69 -51.52 -24.06
C LEU A 212 1.14 -52.98 -23.95
N ASP A 213 1.68 -53.39 -22.81
CA ASP A 213 2.12 -54.76 -22.54
C ASP A 213 0.94 -55.73 -22.64
N HIS A 214 -0.18 -55.39 -22.00
CA HIS A 214 -1.38 -56.22 -22.05
C HIS A 214 -2.01 -56.26 -23.45
N TRP A 215 -1.96 -55.16 -24.19
CA TRP A 215 -2.41 -55.13 -25.58
C TRP A 215 -1.51 -55.96 -26.49
N LEU A 216 -0.20 -55.93 -26.27
CA LEU A 216 0.79 -56.71 -27.01
C LEU A 216 0.63 -58.22 -26.72
N ASP A 217 0.38 -58.60 -25.47
CA ASP A 217 0.06 -59.97 -25.08
C ASP A 217 -1.22 -60.49 -25.78
N GLN A 218 -2.27 -59.67 -25.84
CA GLN A 218 -3.50 -60.03 -26.56
C GLN A 218 -3.27 -60.17 -28.07
N LEU A 219 -2.43 -59.32 -28.66
CA LEU A 219 -2.04 -59.44 -30.07
C LEU A 219 -1.19 -60.68 -30.33
N LEU A 220 -0.26 -61.02 -29.43
CA LEU A 220 0.54 -62.23 -29.53
C LEU A 220 -0.32 -63.49 -29.44
N GLN A 221 -1.26 -63.54 -28.49
CA GLN A 221 -2.18 -64.66 -28.34
C GLN A 221 -3.12 -64.82 -29.54
N SER A 222 -3.56 -63.73 -30.16
CA SER A 222 -4.45 -63.78 -31.33
C SER A 222 -3.73 -64.13 -32.63
N LEU A 223 -2.46 -63.71 -32.80
CA LEU A 223 -1.71 -63.92 -34.04
C LEU A 223 -0.79 -65.16 -34.02
N LEU A 224 -0.39 -65.67 -32.85
CA LEU A 224 0.51 -66.81 -32.68
C LEU A 224 0.03 -67.78 -31.57
N PRO A 225 -1.15 -68.42 -31.72
CA PRO A 225 -1.78 -69.24 -30.68
C PRO A 225 -1.05 -70.57 -30.35
N GLY A 226 0.18 -70.78 -30.85
CA GLY A 226 0.95 -72.01 -30.66
C GLY A 226 2.45 -71.86 -30.36
N VAL A 227 2.96 -70.63 -30.18
CA VAL A 227 4.40 -70.39 -29.91
C VAL A 227 4.67 -69.87 -28.50
N VAL A 228 3.67 -69.35 -27.80
CA VAL A 228 3.82 -68.87 -26.42
C VAL A 228 3.20 -69.89 -25.46
N LYS A 229 4.06 -70.53 -24.66
CA LYS A 229 3.71 -71.37 -23.52
C LYS A 229 4.25 -70.74 -22.25
#